data_AF-A0A662AP31-F1
#
_entry.id   AF-A0A662AP31-F1
#
_cell.length_a   1.000
_cell.length_b   1.000
_cell.length_c   1.000
_cell.angle_alpha   90.00
_cell.angle_beta   90.00
_cell.angle_gamma   90.00
#
_symmetry.space_group_name_H-M   'P 1'
#
loop_
_entity.id
_entity.type
_entity.pdbx_description
1 polymer ?
#
loop_
_entity_poly.entity_id
_entity_poly.type
_entity_poly.pdbx_seq_one_letter_code
_entity_poly.pdbx_strand_id
1 'polypeptide(L)'
;MSYEEELKEINFKFKPKQMAALPGVTRQDREVIRYGGTDFYTNEKLRQKFIMSLLKTTPTKAHQTIINLVSDKIIIPAFLTSSTFSYYMKHGTDAEEESNFSGVYGFYSIRDKKIFVLIDAGYKLLGWVPDRHLAAVTLHECMHMVAKKNPTKFMRINIVPLFKYYAKFLELIFEMNGNDKKTITDWIMYIQGFEIKKNELKADVYAKKILKAVKPYTNQTDEQIDVRLTYIVNFTFGTYGTNGSKLVNVIAKYPVIYHKLMMTYQQAFRFKAKTTAYQEMFTVSEVICILASMELANNRYVSDSLDILL
;
A
#
# COMPACT_ATOMS: atom_id res chain seq x y z
N MET A 1 -11.18 -46.42 27.46
CA MET A 1 -10.10 -45.66 26.82
C MET A 1 -9.94 -44.35 27.56
N SER A 2 -8.72 -44.04 28.02
CA SER A 2 -8.44 -42.78 28.70
C SER A 2 -8.24 -41.66 27.66
N TYR A 3 -8.42 -40.40 28.07
CA TYR A 3 -8.15 -39.22 27.26
C TYR A 3 -6.68 -39.16 26.75
N GLU A 4 -5.78 -39.94 27.35
CA GLU A 4 -4.39 -40.11 26.89
C GLU A 4 -4.23 -41.15 25.76
N GLU A 5 -5.22 -42.03 25.56
CA GLU A 5 -5.24 -43.00 24.45
C GLU A 5 -5.83 -42.39 23.17
N GLU A 6 -6.80 -41.46 23.28
CA GLU A 6 -7.29 -40.66 22.14
C GLU A 6 -6.22 -39.69 21.58
N LEU A 7 -5.26 -39.25 22.41
CA LEU A 7 -4.13 -38.42 21.97
C LEU A 7 -3.02 -39.23 21.26
N LYS A 8 -3.03 -40.57 21.35
CA LYS A 8 -2.07 -41.43 20.65
C LYS A 8 -2.49 -41.82 19.24
N GLU A 9 -3.77 -41.67 18.88
CA GLU A 9 -4.27 -41.91 17.52
C GLU A 9 -4.32 -40.66 16.61
N ILE A 10 -4.06 -39.45 17.13
CA ILE A 10 -3.72 -38.29 16.30
C ILE A 10 -2.20 -38.29 16.05
N ASN A 11 -1.70 -39.42 15.54
CA ASN A 11 -0.41 -39.49 14.87
C ASN A 11 -0.59 -39.00 13.43
N PHE A 12 -0.97 -37.72 13.27
CA PHE A 12 -0.65 -37.02 12.04
C PHE A 12 0.87 -36.90 12.02
N LYS A 13 1.51 -37.91 11.40
CA LYS A 13 2.73 -37.68 10.65
C LYS A 13 2.43 -36.49 9.75
N PHE A 14 2.79 -35.30 10.20
CA PHE A 14 3.26 -34.26 9.29
C PHE A 14 4.47 -34.89 8.60
N LYS A 15 4.22 -35.69 7.57
CA LYS A 15 5.03 -35.61 6.37
C LYS A 15 5.11 -34.11 6.13
N PRO A 16 6.30 -33.49 6.15
CA PRO A 16 6.42 -32.15 5.64
C PRO A 16 5.79 -32.27 4.25
N LYS A 17 4.59 -31.69 4.06
CA LYS A 17 4.10 -31.42 2.71
C LYS A 17 5.30 -30.78 2.08
N GLN A 18 5.83 -31.45 1.06
CA GLN A 18 7.02 -31.00 0.35
C GLN A 18 6.75 -29.55 -0.04
N MET A 19 7.21 -28.61 0.79
CA MET A 19 7.49 -27.28 0.33
C MET A 19 8.61 -27.56 -0.64
N ALA A 20 8.24 -27.63 -1.92
CA ALA A 20 9.15 -27.87 -3.02
C ALA A 20 10.46 -27.15 -2.68
N ALA A 21 11.58 -27.88 -2.72
CA ALA A 21 12.87 -27.33 -2.37
C ALA A 21 13.02 -25.99 -3.08
N LEU A 22 12.96 -24.88 -2.33
CA LEU A 22 13.14 -23.54 -2.89
C LEU A 22 14.46 -23.58 -3.66
N PRO A 23 14.46 -23.32 -4.97
CA PRO A 23 15.60 -23.64 -5.82
C PRO A 23 16.89 -23.00 -5.28
N GLY A 24 17.86 -23.84 -4.93
CA GLY A 24 19.17 -23.40 -4.45
C GLY A 24 19.22 -22.86 -3.01
N VAL A 25 18.30 -23.27 -2.13
CA VAL A 25 18.29 -22.93 -0.70
C VAL A 25 18.21 -24.19 0.15
N THR A 26 19.33 -24.59 0.76
CA THR A 26 19.32 -25.67 1.76
C THR A 26 18.52 -25.22 2.98
N ARG A 27 18.02 -26.17 3.79
CA ARG A 27 17.24 -25.84 5.00
C ARG A 27 18.09 -25.09 6.06
N GLN A 28 19.41 -25.19 5.97
CA GLN A 28 20.39 -24.60 6.90
C GLN A 28 20.66 -23.11 6.62
N ASP A 29 20.44 -22.63 5.39
CA ASP A 29 20.71 -21.23 5.01
C ASP A 29 19.50 -20.29 5.20
N ARG A 30 18.42 -20.77 5.82
CA ARG A 30 17.15 -20.03 5.95
C ARG A 30 17.07 -19.30 7.27
N GLU A 31 16.93 -17.98 7.20
CA GLU A 31 16.52 -17.15 8.32
C GLU A 31 14.99 -17.11 8.38
N VAL A 32 14.42 -17.45 9.53
CA VAL A 32 12.97 -17.38 9.79
C VAL A 32 12.66 -16.10 10.55
N ILE A 33 11.78 -15.28 10.00
CA ILE A 33 11.31 -14.04 10.61
C ILE A 33 9.83 -14.21 10.92
N ARG A 34 9.45 -14.10 12.18
CA ARG A 34 8.06 -14.28 12.62
C ARG A 34 7.34 -12.93 12.65
N TYR A 35 6.21 -12.85 11.95
CA TYR A 35 5.33 -11.68 11.99
C TYR A 35 3.86 -12.10 11.98
N GLY A 36 3.08 -11.63 12.96
CA GLY A 36 1.63 -11.88 13.00
C GLY A 36 1.26 -13.38 13.07
N GLY A 37 2.09 -14.18 13.74
CA GLY A 37 1.93 -15.64 13.80
C GLY A 37 2.31 -16.38 12.51
N THR A 38 2.86 -15.67 11.51
CA THR A 38 3.31 -16.23 10.23
C THR A 38 4.83 -16.20 10.15
N ASP A 39 5.42 -17.30 9.69
CA ASP A 39 6.85 -17.44 9.45
C ASP A 39 7.19 -16.97 8.02
N PHE A 40 8.14 -16.04 7.91
CA PHE A 40 8.70 -15.54 6.65
C PHE A 40 10.12 -16.05 6.49
N TYR A 41 10.48 -16.51 5.29
CA TYR A 41 11.78 -17.15 5.05
C TYR A 41 12.65 -16.27 4.14
N THR A 42 13.85 -15.93 4.60
CA THR A 42 14.84 -15.16 3.83
C THR A 42 16.23 -15.82 3.90
N ASN A 43 17.17 -15.35 3.08
CA ASN A 43 18.58 -15.73 3.14
C ASN A 43 19.48 -14.68 2.45
N GLU A 44 20.79 -14.81 2.62
CA GLU A 44 21.78 -13.86 2.08
C GLU A 44 21.75 -13.79 0.55
N LYS A 45 21.62 -14.93 -0.13
CA LYS A 45 21.54 -15.00 -1.59
C LYS A 45 20.33 -14.26 -2.15
N LEU A 46 19.18 -14.33 -1.46
CA LEU A 46 17.96 -13.60 -1.81
C LEU A 46 18.16 -12.10 -1.62
N ARG A 47 18.77 -11.68 -0.49
CA ARG A 47 19.08 -10.27 -0.23
C ARG A 47 19.99 -9.68 -1.30
N GLN A 48 21.08 -10.35 -1.65
CA GLN A 48 22.01 -9.89 -2.70
C GLN A 48 21.32 -9.78 -4.07
N LYS A 49 20.53 -10.79 -4.45
CA LYS A 49 19.77 -10.75 -5.71
C LYS A 49 18.71 -9.65 -5.73
N PHE A 50 18.04 -9.44 -4.60
CA PHE A 50 17.07 -8.38 -4.41
C PHE A 50 17.72 -7.00 -4.59
N ILE A 51 18.84 -6.75 -3.91
CA ILE A 51 19.64 -5.53 -4.07
C ILE A 51 20.01 -5.34 -5.53
N MET A 52 20.66 -6.34 -6.17
CA MET A 52 21.06 -6.24 -7.57
C MET A 52 19.90 -5.91 -8.52
N SER A 53 18.71 -6.45 -8.25
CA SER A 53 17.53 -6.19 -9.07
C SER A 53 17.07 -4.74 -8.91
N LEU A 54 17.05 -4.22 -7.68
CA LEU A 54 16.69 -2.82 -7.40
C LEU A 54 17.70 -1.83 -7.97
N LEU A 55 19.01 -2.07 -7.81
CA LEU A 55 20.05 -1.17 -8.29
C LEU A 55 20.00 -0.98 -9.82
N LYS A 56 19.60 -2.02 -10.56
CA LYS A 56 19.46 -1.93 -12.03
C LYS A 56 18.22 -1.15 -12.49
N THR A 57 17.26 -0.92 -11.60
CA THR A 57 15.97 -0.30 -11.94
C THR A 57 15.73 1.06 -11.27
N THR A 58 16.44 1.32 -10.17
CA THR A 58 16.32 2.57 -9.41
C THR A 58 17.44 3.54 -9.75
N PRO A 59 17.23 4.86 -9.60
CA PRO A 59 18.27 5.88 -9.75
C PRO A 59 19.48 5.64 -8.84
N THR A 60 20.67 5.93 -9.34
CA THR A 60 21.96 5.74 -8.64
C THR A 60 22.01 6.43 -7.27
N LYS A 61 21.38 7.59 -7.12
CA LYS A 61 21.31 8.31 -5.85
C LYS A 61 20.61 7.55 -4.71
N ALA A 62 19.73 6.61 -5.03
CA ALA A 62 19.02 5.79 -4.04
C ALA A 62 19.74 4.48 -3.71
N HIS A 63 20.79 4.13 -4.47
CA HIS A 63 21.46 2.83 -4.38
C HIS A 63 22.02 2.55 -2.99
N GLN A 64 22.76 3.50 -2.41
CA GLN A 64 23.36 3.31 -1.09
C GLN A 64 22.30 3.14 -0.01
N THR A 65 21.22 3.93 -0.08
CA THR A 65 20.11 3.83 0.86
C THR A 65 19.44 2.46 0.79
N ILE A 66 19.17 1.95 -0.42
CA ILE A 66 18.60 0.62 -0.61
C ILE A 66 19.52 -0.46 -0.02
N ILE A 67 20.82 -0.39 -0.29
CA ILE A 67 21.82 -1.33 0.24
C ILE A 67 21.80 -1.31 1.77
N ASN A 68 21.80 -0.13 2.38
CA ASN A 68 21.78 0.03 3.84
C ASN A 68 20.48 -0.52 4.43
N LEU A 69 19.32 -0.15 3.86
CA LEU A 69 18.02 -0.63 4.35
C LEU A 69 17.88 -2.17 4.31
N VAL A 70 18.44 -2.83 3.30
CA VAL A 70 18.43 -4.30 3.22
C VAL A 70 19.45 -4.91 4.19
N SER A 71 20.66 -4.34 4.27
CA SER A 71 21.73 -4.81 5.15
C SER A 71 21.34 -4.69 6.64
N ASP A 72 20.69 -3.58 6.99
CA ASP A 72 20.18 -3.29 8.34
C ASP A 72 18.89 -4.06 8.67
N LYS A 73 18.43 -4.94 7.77
CA LYS A 73 17.18 -5.73 7.90
C LYS A 73 15.94 -4.86 8.14
N ILE A 74 15.92 -3.65 7.57
CA ILE A 74 14.74 -2.78 7.51
C ILE A 74 13.86 -3.22 6.35
N ILE A 75 14.45 -3.52 5.18
CA ILE A 75 13.78 -4.21 4.07
C ILE A 75 14.14 -5.68 4.13
N ILE A 76 13.11 -6.52 4.23
CA ILE A 76 13.23 -7.97 4.32
C ILE A 76 12.59 -8.58 3.06
N PRO A 77 13.39 -8.93 2.03
CA PRO A 77 12.90 -9.79 0.98
C PRO A 77 12.71 -11.20 1.53
N ALA A 78 11.55 -11.80 1.32
CA ALA A 78 11.21 -13.13 1.79
C ALA A 78 10.49 -13.94 0.71
N PHE A 79 10.59 -15.26 0.77
CA PHE A 79 9.83 -16.11 -0.15
C PHE A 79 8.34 -16.11 0.19
N LEU A 80 7.50 -16.05 -0.84
CA LEU A 80 6.07 -16.33 -0.71
C LEU A 80 5.88 -17.83 -0.51
N THR A 81 5.14 -18.19 0.52
CA THR A 81 4.76 -19.54 0.90
C THR A 81 3.23 -19.59 0.96
N SER A 82 2.63 -20.78 0.88
CA SER A 82 1.17 -20.90 0.94
C SER A 82 0.56 -20.29 2.21
N SER A 83 1.25 -20.37 3.34
CA SER A 83 0.85 -19.74 4.61
C SER A 83 1.00 -18.22 4.59
N THR A 84 2.08 -17.67 4.01
CA THR A 84 2.27 -16.21 3.92
C THR A 84 1.33 -15.58 2.90
N PHE A 85 1.05 -16.28 1.79
CA PHE A 85 0.04 -15.87 0.83
C PHE A 85 -1.34 -15.83 1.47
N SER A 86 -1.75 -16.89 2.18
CA SER A 86 -3.05 -16.92 2.88
C SER A 86 -3.17 -15.81 3.93
N TYR A 87 -2.08 -15.48 4.64
CA TYR A 87 -2.05 -14.34 5.55
C TYR A 87 -2.26 -13.02 4.82
N TYR A 88 -1.58 -12.82 3.69
CA TYR A 88 -1.71 -11.62 2.85
C TYR A 88 -3.09 -11.51 2.20
N MET A 89 -3.66 -12.59 1.65
CA MET A 89 -5.05 -12.59 1.16
C MET A 89 -6.07 -12.18 2.24
N LYS A 90 -5.76 -12.47 3.51
CA LYS A 90 -6.64 -12.21 4.65
C LYS A 90 -6.44 -10.84 5.30
N HIS A 91 -5.24 -10.26 5.23
CA HIS A 91 -4.84 -9.03 5.93
C HIS A 91 -4.24 -7.96 5.03
N GLY A 92 -3.66 -8.35 3.90
CA GLY A 92 -3.31 -7.47 2.79
C GLY A 92 -4.58 -7.20 1.97
N THR A 93 -4.82 -5.94 1.71
CA THR A 93 -6.06 -5.44 1.13
C THR A 93 -6.11 -5.58 -0.39
N ASP A 94 -5.11 -6.19 -1.03
CA ASP A 94 -4.84 -6.01 -2.47
C ASP A 94 -4.74 -7.31 -3.26
N ALA A 95 -5.47 -8.35 -2.85
CA ALA A 95 -5.58 -9.55 -3.66
C ALA A 95 -6.95 -9.65 -4.31
N GLU A 96 -7.22 -8.72 -5.22
CA GLU A 96 -8.27 -8.90 -6.22
C GLU A 96 -7.73 -9.64 -7.45
N GLU A 97 -8.61 -10.46 -8.01
CA GLU A 97 -8.45 -11.33 -9.16
C GLU A 97 -8.12 -10.55 -10.44
N GLU A 98 -6.87 -10.17 -10.65
CA GLU A 98 -6.34 -10.08 -12.01
C GLU A 98 -5.50 -11.32 -12.29
N SER A 99 -5.86 -12.02 -13.37
CA SER A 99 -5.36 -13.29 -13.87
C SER A 99 -3.88 -13.30 -14.31
N ASN A 100 -3.04 -12.49 -13.66
CA ASN A 100 -1.59 -12.51 -13.72
C ASN A 100 -1.06 -12.04 -12.35
N PHE A 101 -1.17 -12.89 -11.33
CA PHE A 101 -0.53 -12.65 -10.04
C PHE A 101 0.95 -12.34 -10.28
N SER A 102 1.32 -11.07 -10.14
CA SER A 102 2.72 -10.69 -10.10
C SER A 102 3.26 -11.26 -8.81
N GLY A 103 4.20 -12.20 -8.90
CA GLY A 103 4.76 -12.92 -7.76
C GLY A 103 5.63 -12.05 -6.85
N VAL A 104 5.27 -10.79 -6.63
CA VAL A 104 5.88 -9.87 -5.68
C VAL A 104 4.78 -9.11 -4.93
N TYR A 105 4.86 -9.10 -3.61
CA TYR A 105 3.98 -8.35 -2.71
C TYR A 105 4.81 -7.57 -1.69
N GLY A 106 4.26 -6.49 -1.16
CA GLY A 106 4.91 -5.63 -0.18
C GLY A 106 3.98 -5.31 0.98
N PHE A 107 4.53 -5.08 2.16
CA PHE A 107 3.86 -4.30 3.19
C PHE A 107 4.86 -3.70 4.17
N TYR A 108 4.59 -2.48 4.62
CA TYR A 108 5.27 -1.84 5.73
C TYR A 108 4.60 -2.16 7.08
N SER A 109 5.30 -2.88 7.95
CA SER A 109 4.89 -3.12 9.33
C SER A 109 5.20 -1.90 10.19
N ILE A 110 4.15 -1.17 10.58
CA ILE A 110 4.26 -0.06 11.55
C ILE A 110 4.84 -0.54 12.89
N ARG A 111 4.46 -1.74 13.34
CA ARG A 111 4.87 -2.29 14.64
C ARG A 111 6.38 -2.52 14.69
N ASP A 112 6.91 -3.20 13.68
CA ASP A 112 8.31 -3.62 13.68
C ASP A 112 9.21 -2.60 12.97
N LYS A 113 8.59 -1.60 12.31
CA LYS A 113 9.23 -0.59 11.47
C LYS A 113 10.05 -1.21 10.35
N LYS A 114 9.50 -2.27 9.74
CA LYS A 114 10.14 -3.05 8.67
C LYS A 114 9.25 -3.16 7.45
N ILE A 115 9.87 -3.24 6.29
CA ILE A 115 9.23 -3.51 5.01
C ILE A 115 9.46 -4.98 4.69
N PHE A 116 8.39 -5.72 4.45
CA PHE A 116 8.46 -7.11 4.00
C PHE A 116 8.12 -7.14 2.52
N VAL A 117 9.01 -7.70 1.70
CA VAL A 117 8.77 -7.89 0.27
C VAL A 117 8.73 -9.38 -0.02
N LEU A 118 7.53 -9.90 -0.29
CA LEU A 118 7.27 -11.32 -0.52
C LEU A 118 7.43 -11.64 -1.99
N ILE A 119 8.28 -12.60 -2.33
CA ILE A 119 8.62 -12.96 -3.71
C ILE A 119 8.26 -14.42 -3.92
N ASP A 120 7.35 -14.71 -4.84
CA ASP A 120 7.02 -16.07 -5.24
C ASP A 120 8.26 -16.74 -5.85
N ALA A 121 8.58 -17.93 -5.33
CA ALA A 121 9.67 -18.75 -5.80
C ALA A 121 9.50 -19.17 -7.27
N GLY A 122 8.26 -19.25 -7.76
CA GLY A 122 7.91 -19.49 -9.16
C GLY A 122 8.14 -18.29 -10.07
N TYR A 123 8.21 -17.08 -9.53
CA TYR A 123 8.13 -15.83 -10.31
C TYR A 123 9.27 -15.65 -11.31
N LYS A 124 10.46 -16.24 -11.06
CA LYS A 124 11.57 -16.31 -12.04
C LYS A 124 12.46 -17.53 -11.83
N LEU A 125 12.00 -18.70 -12.27
CA LEU A 125 12.79 -19.94 -12.20
C LEU A 125 14.05 -19.94 -13.11
N LEU A 126 14.22 -18.98 -14.04
CA LEU A 126 15.30 -19.03 -15.06
C LEU A 126 16.02 -17.70 -15.38
N GLY A 127 15.95 -16.67 -14.53
CA GLY A 127 16.76 -15.47 -14.76
C GLY A 127 16.29 -14.28 -13.95
N TRP A 128 17.08 -13.88 -12.96
CA TRP A 128 16.83 -12.69 -12.14
C TRP A 128 17.17 -11.44 -12.98
N VAL A 129 16.27 -11.14 -13.92
CA VAL A 129 16.24 -9.92 -14.75
C VAL A 129 15.71 -8.77 -13.89
N PRO A 130 16.23 -7.53 -14.05
CA PRO A 130 15.67 -6.33 -13.44
C PRO A 130 14.15 -6.35 -13.46
N ASP A 131 13.55 -6.08 -12.30
CA ASP A 131 12.11 -6.18 -12.15
C ASP A 131 11.54 -4.85 -11.68
N ARG A 132 10.88 -4.15 -12.61
CA ARG A 132 10.22 -2.87 -12.33
C ARG A 132 9.08 -3.03 -11.34
N HIS A 133 8.40 -4.16 -11.33
CA HIS A 133 7.34 -4.40 -10.39
C HIS A 133 7.91 -4.59 -8.98
N LEU A 134 8.99 -5.35 -8.83
CA LEU A 134 9.72 -5.46 -7.55
C LEU A 134 10.16 -4.10 -7.01
N ALA A 135 10.75 -3.27 -7.88
CA ALA A 135 11.21 -1.94 -7.50
C ALA A 135 10.03 -1.01 -7.17
N ALA A 136 8.93 -1.08 -7.91
CA ALA A 136 7.73 -0.29 -7.66
C ALA A 136 7.07 -0.65 -6.32
N VAL A 137 6.93 -1.95 -6.02
CA VAL A 137 6.41 -2.45 -4.72
C VAL A 137 7.34 -2.04 -3.58
N THR A 138 8.65 -2.22 -3.73
CA THR A 138 9.60 -1.83 -2.68
C THR A 138 9.54 -0.32 -2.42
N LEU A 139 9.48 0.49 -3.48
CA LEU A 139 9.41 1.94 -3.37
C LEU A 139 8.09 2.41 -2.71
N HIS A 140 6.98 1.77 -3.06
CA HIS A 140 5.67 2.00 -2.46
C HIS A 140 5.74 1.86 -0.93
N GLU A 141 6.26 0.72 -0.45
CA GLU A 141 6.39 0.50 0.99
C GLU A 141 7.39 1.43 1.68
N CYS A 142 8.45 1.81 0.97
CA CYS A 142 9.38 2.83 1.43
C CYS A 142 8.69 4.18 1.67
N MET A 143 7.75 4.59 0.81
CA MET A 143 6.99 5.82 1.00
C MET A 143 6.10 5.76 2.24
N HIS A 144 5.40 4.64 2.47
CA HIS A 144 4.66 4.43 3.71
C HIS A 144 5.56 4.54 4.94
N MET A 145 6.74 3.90 4.91
CA MET A 145 7.70 3.97 6.01
C MET A 145 8.10 5.43 6.30
N VAL A 146 8.45 6.22 5.28
CA VAL A 146 8.88 7.60 5.52
C VAL A 146 7.72 8.48 5.98
N ALA A 147 6.53 8.33 5.41
CA ALA A 147 5.35 9.05 5.84
C ALA A 147 5.05 8.84 7.33
N LYS A 148 5.29 7.63 7.85
CA LYS A 148 5.13 7.33 9.29
C LYS A 148 6.29 7.82 10.14
N LYS A 149 7.52 7.71 9.66
CA LYS A 149 8.73 8.10 10.42
C LYS A 149 8.84 9.62 10.57
N ASN A 150 8.51 10.37 9.52
CA ASN A 150 8.59 11.83 9.53
C ASN A 150 7.41 12.45 8.74
N PRO A 151 6.19 12.44 9.30
CA PRO A 151 5.00 12.89 8.59
C PRO A 151 5.10 14.36 8.17
N THR A 152 5.67 15.24 9.00
CA THR A 152 5.82 16.66 8.66
C THR A 152 6.78 16.88 7.48
N LYS A 153 7.96 16.24 7.47
CA LYS A 153 8.90 16.32 6.33
C LYS A 153 8.27 15.73 5.07
N PHE A 154 7.63 14.56 5.19
CA PHE A 154 6.95 13.90 4.08
C PHE A 154 5.89 14.80 3.44
N MET A 155 5.01 15.38 4.26
CA MET A 155 3.98 16.31 3.80
C MET A 155 4.58 17.54 3.11
N ARG A 156 5.63 18.13 3.69
CA ARG A 156 6.28 19.32 3.13
C ARG A 156 6.86 19.05 1.75
N ILE A 157 7.53 17.91 1.56
CA ILE A 157 8.15 17.56 0.28
C ILE A 157 7.08 17.24 -0.76
N ASN A 158 6.03 16.53 -0.36
CA ASN A 158 4.99 16.07 -1.28
C ASN A 158 3.77 16.99 -1.39
N ILE A 159 3.84 18.21 -0.85
CA ILE A 159 2.65 19.08 -0.77
C ILE A 159 2.07 19.41 -2.15
N VAL A 160 2.93 19.59 -3.15
CA VAL A 160 2.53 19.93 -4.53
C VAL A 160 1.75 18.79 -5.19
N PRO A 161 2.28 17.55 -5.28
CA PRO A 161 1.50 16.45 -5.84
C PRO A 161 0.23 16.14 -5.03
N LEU A 162 0.29 16.21 -3.70
CA LEU A 162 -0.91 16.02 -2.86
C LEU A 162 -1.98 17.08 -3.14
N PHE A 163 -1.59 18.35 -3.26
CA PHE A 163 -2.51 19.42 -3.61
C PHE A 163 -3.15 19.19 -4.97
N LYS A 164 -2.34 18.81 -5.97
CA LYS A 164 -2.82 18.54 -7.32
C LYS A 164 -3.86 17.40 -7.33
N TYR A 165 -3.59 16.33 -6.59
CA TYR A 165 -4.51 15.20 -6.48
C TYR A 165 -5.81 15.59 -5.78
N TYR A 166 -5.73 16.13 -4.55
CA TYR A 166 -6.92 16.39 -3.75
C TYR A 166 -7.76 17.56 -4.26
N ALA A 167 -7.14 18.59 -4.85
CA ALA A 167 -7.87 19.61 -5.59
C ALA A 167 -8.74 18.96 -6.67
N LYS A 168 -8.14 18.04 -7.44
CA LYS A 168 -8.85 17.41 -8.54
C LYS A 168 -9.92 16.42 -8.08
N PHE A 169 -9.66 15.69 -7.00
CA PHE A 169 -10.66 14.81 -6.40
C PHE A 169 -11.88 15.61 -5.91
N LEU A 170 -11.65 16.72 -5.20
CA LEU A 170 -12.72 17.59 -4.70
C LEU A 170 -13.54 18.22 -5.83
N GLU A 171 -12.90 18.70 -6.90
CA GLU A 171 -13.58 19.16 -8.11
C GLU A 171 -14.48 18.06 -8.70
N LEU A 172 -13.97 16.84 -8.82
CA LEU A 172 -14.70 15.75 -9.44
C LEU A 172 -15.86 15.25 -8.58
N ILE A 173 -15.66 15.20 -7.25
CA ILE A 173 -16.64 14.63 -6.33
C ILE A 173 -17.69 15.62 -5.87
N PHE A 174 -17.40 16.93 -5.83
CA PHE A 174 -18.37 17.98 -5.47
C PHE A 174 -18.76 18.89 -6.64
N GLU A 175 -18.29 18.58 -7.86
CA GLU A 175 -18.52 19.38 -9.07
C GLU A 175 -18.14 20.85 -8.87
N MET A 176 -16.99 21.06 -8.22
CA MET A 176 -16.52 22.41 -7.91
C MET A 176 -15.89 23.08 -9.12
N ASN A 177 -16.13 24.38 -9.27
CA ASN A 177 -15.45 25.26 -10.22
C ASN A 177 -14.21 25.87 -9.57
N GLY A 178 -13.23 25.01 -9.28
CA GLY A 178 -12.02 25.36 -8.55
C GLY A 178 -12.13 25.15 -7.05
N ASN A 179 -11.07 25.49 -6.31
CA ASN A 179 -10.96 25.36 -4.87
C ASN A 179 -9.82 26.25 -4.37
N ASP A 180 -9.85 26.61 -3.08
CA ASP A 180 -8.74 27.32 -2.46
C ASP A 180 -7.74 26.37 -1.76
N LYS A 181 -6.54 26.90 -1.53
CA LYS A 181 -5.46 26.21 -0.80
C LYS A 181 -5.91 25.74 0.59
N LYS A 182 -6.75 26.51 1.28
CA LYS A 182 -7.17 26.20 2.65
C LYS A 182 -8.07 24.97 2.68
N THR A 183 -9.03 24.87 1.76
CA THR A 183 -9.97 23.77 1.58
C THR A 183 -9.22 22.46 1.32
N ILE A 184 -8.25 22.50 0.40
CA ILE A 184 -7.40 21.33 0.10
C ILE A 184 -6.57 20.93 1.34
N THR A 185 -5.99 21.91 2.03
CA THR A 185 -5.19 21.65 3.24
C THR A 185 -6.03 20.99 4.34
N ASP A 186 -7.23 21.52 4.61
CA ASP A 186 -8.14 20.99 5.61
C ASP A 186 -8.56 19.54 5.27
N TRP A 187 -8.79 19.24 3.99
CA TRP A 187 -9.07 17.88 3.51
C TRP A 187 -7.88 16.93 3.71
N ILE A 188 -6.68 17.35 3.30
CA ILE A 188 -5.46 16.55 3.49
C ILE A 188 -5.26 16.24 4.99
N MET A 189 -5.44 17.23 5.86
CA MET A 189 -5.31 17.05 7.30
C MET A 189 -6.38 16.10 7.89
N TYR A 190 -7.58 16.06 7.30
CA TYR A 190 -8.60 15.09 7.67
C TYR A 190 -8.15 13.66 7.38
N ILE A 191 -7.72 13.39 6.14
CA ILE A 191 -7.25 12.05 5.73
C ILE A 191 -6.01 11.64 6.53
N GLN A 192 -5.08 12.58 6.74
CA GLN A 192 -3.87 12.34 7.53
C GLN A 192 -4.20 11.96 8.98
N GLY A 193 -5.34 12.43 9.51
CA GLY A 193 -5.86 12.01 10.80
C GLY A 193 -6.07 10.50 10.89
N PHE A 194 -6.64 9.86 9.86
CA PHE A 194 -6.84 8.40 9.82
C PHE A 194 -5.50 7.66 9.74
N GLU A 195 -4.56 8.21 8.98
CA GLU A 195 -3.25 7.62 8.80
C GLU A 195 -2.45 7.65 10.12
N ILE A 196 -2.44 8.76 10.86
CA ILE A 196 -1.58 8.93 12.05
C ILE A 196 -2.28 8.50 13.34
N LYS A 197 -3.57 8.81 13.50
CA LYS A 197 -4.31 8.59 14.74
C LYS A 197 -5.38 7.51 14.51
N LYS A 198 -5.11 6.29 14.96
CA LYS A 198 -5.99 5.12 14.82
C LYS A 198 -7.35 5.22 15.56
N ASN A 199 -7.74 6.34 16.16
CA ASN A 199 -9.06 6.49 16.79
C ASN A 199 -9.50 7.97 16.93
N GLU A 200 -10.82 8.15 16.90
CA GLU A 200 -11.63 9.36 17.15
C GLU A 200 -11.69 10.46 16.07
N LEU A 201 -11.66 10.09 14.79
CA LEU A 201 -12.17 11.02 13.79
C LEU A 201 -13.70 11.07 13.87
N LYS A 202 -14.20 12.10 14.54
CA LYS A 202 -15.60 12.52 14.50
C LYS A 202 -15.94 12.98 13.08
N ALA A 203 -16.45 12.04 12.29
CA ALA A 203 -16.76 12.23 10.88
C ALA A 203 -17.67 13.46 10.65
N ASP A 204 -18.57 13.73 11.59
CA ASP A 204 -19.47 14.87 11.63
C ASP A 204 -18.75 16.23 11.76
N VAL A 205 -17.66 16.30 12.54
CA VAL A 205 -16.88 17.53 12.71
C VAL A 205 -16.16 17.90 11.42
N TYR A 206 -15.61 16.91 10.73
CA TYR A 206 -14.90 17.13 9.47
C TYR A 206 -15.85 17.34 8.29
N ALA A 207 -16.97 16.61 8.24
CA ALA A 207 -18.01 16.85 7.24
C ALA A 207 -18.50 18.30 7.27
N LYS A 208 -18.75 18.89 8.45
CA LYS A 208 -19.14 20.30 8.58
C LYS A 208 -18.07 21.28 8.10
N LYS A 209 -16.79 20.99 8.36
CA LYS A 209 -15.67 21.82 7.88
C LYS A 209 -15.54 21.76 6.36
N ILE A 210 -15.66 20.56 5.80
CA ILE A 210 -15.59 20.33 4.36
C ILE A 210 -16.80 20.98 3.67
N LEU A 211 -18.01 20.83 4.21
CA LEU A 211 -19.23 21.50 3.72
C LEU A 211 -19.03 23.00 3.59
N LYS A 212 -18.56 23.66 4.66
CA LYS A 212 -18.31 25.11 4.67
C LYS A 212 -17.26 25.52 3.63
N ALA A 213 -16.25 24.67 3.41
CA ALA A 213 -15.15 24.93 2.50
C ALA A 213 -15.52 24.70 1.03
N VAL A 214 -16.40 23.74 0.74
CA VAL A 214 -16.81 23.36 -0.62
C VAL A 214 -17.91 24.27 -1.17
N LYS A 215 -18.86 24.68 -0.31
CA LYS A 215 -20.07 25.43 -0.70
C LYS A 215 -19.83 26.66 -1.59
N PRO A 216 -18.78 27.49 -1.39
CA PRO A 216 -18.54 28.65 -2.27
C PRO A 216 -18.17 28.28 -3.72
N TYR A 217 -17.81 27.04 -3.99
CA TYR A 217 -17.25 26.61 -5.27
C TYR A 217 -18.15 25.64 -6.05
N THR A 218 -19.30 25.26 -5.50
CA THR A 218 -20.23 24.32 -6.15
C THR A 218 -21.62 24.93 -6.27
N ASN A 219 -22.36 24.52 -7.30
CA ASN A 219 -23.78 24.87 -7.48
C ASN A 219 -24.71 23.88 -6.77
N GLN A 220 -24.16 22.93 -6.02
CA GLN A 220 -24.94 21.93 -5.29
C GLN A 220 -25.65 22.53 -4.08
N THR A 221 -26.82 21.98 -3.77
CA THR A 221 -27.55 22.30 -2.54
C THR A 221 -26.84 21.69 -1.33
N ASP A 222 -27.11 22.22 -0.13
CA ASP A 222 -26.55 21.67 1.12
C ASP A 222 -26.90 20.18 1.29
N GLU A 223 -28.13 19.80 0.94
CA GLU A 223 -28.57 18.40 0.97
C GLU A 223 -27.76 17.51 0.01
N GLN A 224 -27.48 17.97 -1.22
CA GLN A 224 -26.66 17.22 -2.17
C GLN A 224 -25.23 17.04 -1.67
N ILE A 225 -24.64 18.08 -1.05
CA ILE A 225 -23.30 18.01 -0.48
C ILE A 225 -23.28 17.06 0.73
N ASP A 226 -24.28 17.12 1.60
CA ASP A 226 -24.41 16.26 2.78
C ASP A 226 -24.56 14.78 2.39
N VAL A 227 -25.34 14.47 1.35
CA VAL A 227 -25.44 13.11 0.80
C VAL A 227 -24.07 12.62 0.30
N ARG A 228 -23.34 13.46 -0.44
CA ARG A 228 -22.00 13.10 -0.94
C ARG A 228 -21.00 12.89 0.18
N LEU A 229 -21.00 13.76 1.19
CA LEU A 229 -20.17 13.61 2.39
C LEU A 229 -20.50 12.33 3.14
N THR A 230 -21.78 11.99 3.28
CA THR A 230 -22.21 10.73 3.90
C THR A 230 -21.70 9.53 3.12
N TYR A 231 -21.75 9.56 1.80
CA TYR A 231 -21.24 8.49 0.93
C TYR A 231 -19.72 8.35 1.05
N ILE A 232 -18.99 9.47 1.03
CA ILE A 232 -17.54 9.52 1.25
C ILE A 232 -17.18 8.91 2.59
N VAL A 233 -17.84 9.33 3.67
CA VAL A 233 -17.60 8.83 5.03
C VAL A 233 -17.85 7.33 5.10
N ASN A 234 -18.99 6.87 4.60
CA ASN A 234 -19.35 5.46 4.60
C ASN A 234 -18.41 4.62 3.72
N PHE A 235 -17.93 5.17 2.60
CA PHE A 235 -16.93 4.51 1.78
C PHE A 235 -15.60 4.41 2.53
N THR A 236 -15.09 5.51 3.10
CA THR A 236 -13.85 5.53 3.90
C THR A 236 -13.89 4.50 5.03
N PHE A 237 -14.94 4.51 5.86
CA PHE A 237 -15.06 3.55 6.96
C PHE A 237 -15.35 2.12 6.47
N GLY A 238 -16.05 2.01 5.34
CA GLY A 238 -16.33 0.73 4.70
C GLY A 238 -15.09 0.07 4.11
N THR A 239 -14.10 0.84 3.65
CA THR A 239 -12.84 0.30 3.10
C THR A 239 -11.72 0.21 4.14
N TYR A 240 -11.80 0.99 5.22
CA TYR A 240 -10.82 0.97 6.29
C TYR A 240 -10.82 -0.38 7.03
N GLY A 241 -9.71 -1.12 6.94
CA GLY A 241 -9.52 -2.37 7.69
C GLY A 241 -10.39 -3.54 7.22
N THR A 242 -11.00 -3.45 6.03
CA THR A 242 -11.75 -4.56 5.44
C THR A 242 -10.89 -5.54 4.67
N ASN A 243 -11.30 -6.81 4.63
CA ASN A 243 -10.70 -7.82 3.76
C ASN A 243 -11.22 -7.71 2.31
N GLY A 244 -10.56 -8.39 1.36
CA GLY A 244 -10.88 -8.30 -0.08
C GLY A 244 -12.36 -8.54 -0.42
N SER A 245 -12.99 -9.57 0.15
CA SER A 245 -14.42 -9.86 -0.11
C SER A 245 -15.37 -8.75 0.34
N LYS A 246 -15.05 -8.06 1.44
CA LYS A 246 -15.84 -6.91 1.92
C LYS A 246 -15.55 -5.66 1.11
N LEU A 247 -14.31 -5.48 0.67
CA LEU A 247 -13.89 -4.37 -0.17
C LEU A 247 -14.69 -4.32 -1.49
N VAL A 248 -14.80 -5.45 -2.20
CA VAL A 248 -15.59 -5.56 -3.44
C VAL A 248 -17.04 -5.08 -3.21
N ASN A 249 -17.66 -5.52 -2.13
CA ASN A 249 -19.03 -5.14 -1.79
C ASN A 249 -19.17 -3.64 -1.50
N VAL A 250 -18.18 -3.03 -0.84
CA VAL A 250 -18.17 -1.60 -0.56
C VAL A 250 -17.96 -0.78 -1.83
N ILE A 251 -17.05 -1.21 -2.71
CA ILE A 251 -16.82 -0.59 -4.02
C ILE A 251 -18.10 -0.67 -4.88
N ALA A 252 -18.75 -1.84 -4.92
CA ALA A 252 -20.00 -2.03 -5.64
C ALA A 252 -21.16 -1.18 -5.09
N LYS A 253 -21.17 -0.90 -3.77
CA LYS A 253 -22.17 -0.05 -3.12
C LYS A 253 -21.95 1.45 -3.37
N TYR A 254 -20.71 1.88 -3.53
CA TYR A 254 -20.34 3.29 -3.75
C TYR A 254 -19.52 3.49 -5.03
N PRO A 255 -20.01 3.06 -6.20
CA PRO A 255 -19.23 3.03 -7.44
C PRO A 255 -18.84 4.44 -7.90
N VAL A 256 -19.66 5.45 -7.58
CA VAL A 256 -19.37 6.85 -7.92
C VAL A 256 -18.11 7.34 -7.19
N ILE A 257 -17.95 7.04 -5.90
CA ILE A 257 -16.76 7.48 -5.12
C ILE A 257 -15.51 6.85 -5.73
N TYR A 258 -15.54 5.52 -5.91
CA TYR A 258 -14.41 4.77 -6.45
C TYR A 258 -14.04 5.21 -7.87
N HIS A 259 -15.03 5.39 -8.75
CA HIS A 259 -14.79 5.89 -10.10
C HIS A 259 -14.14 7.27 -10.10
N LYS A 260 -14.58 8.19 -9.21
CA LYS A 260 -14.01 9.53 -9.10
C LYS A 260 -12.56 9.49 -8.59
N LEU A 261 -12.22 8.60 -7.66
CA LEU A 261 -10.84 8.37 -7.21
C LEU A 261 -9.94 7.92 -8.36
N MET A 262 -10.39 6.95 -9.16
CA MET A 262 -9.66 6.47 -10.33
C MET A 262 -9.48 7.57 -11.39
N MET A 263 -10.51 8.38 -11.64
CA MET A 263 -10.46 9.51 -12.56
C MET A 263 -9.51 10.62 -12.10
N THR A 264 -9.39 10.85 -10.79
CA THR A 264 -8.47 11.86 -10.24
C THR A 264 -7.06 11.64 -10.72
N TYR A 265 -6.55 10.41 -10.70
CA TYR A 265 -5.21 10.11 -11.19
C TYR A 265 -5.01 10.47 -12.66
N GLN A 266 -5.99 10.12 -13.49
CA GLN A 266 -5.94 10.41 -14.91
C GLN A 266 -5.93 11.92 -15.18
N GLN A 267 -6.71 12.69 -14.42
CA GLN A 267 -6.83 14.13 -14.65
C GLN A 267 -5.72 14.94 -13.97
N ALA A 268 -5.29 14.55 -12.77
CA ALA A 268 -4.22 15.22 -12.04
C ALA A 268 -2.83 14.89 -12.62
N PHE A 269 -2.59 13.63 -12.97
CA PHE A 269 -1.24 13.15 -13.29
C PHE A 269 -1.07 12.51 -14.66
N ARG A 270 -2.16 12.38 -15.43
CA ARG A 270 -2.17 11.80 -16.79
C ARG A 270 -1.79 10.32 -16.83
N PHE A 271 -2.13 9.56 -15.79
CA PHE A 271 -2.04 8.10 -15.78
C PHE A 271 -3.26 7.47 -15.14
N LYS A 272 -3.58 6.24 -15.55
CA LYS A 272 -4.67 5.45 -14.95
C LYS A 272 -4.13 4.75 -13.71
N ALA A 273 -4.76 5.00 -12.56
CA ALA A 273 -4.50 4.18 -11.38
C ALA A 273 -4.92 2.73 -11.62
N LYS A 274 -4.32 1.82 -10.87
CA LYS A 274 -4.80 0.45 -10.73
C LYS A 274 -5.61 0.36 -9.44
N THR A 275 -6.18 -0.82 -9.18
CA THR A 275 -7.28 -1.13 -8.25
C THR A 275 -7.14 -0.72 -6.78
N THR A 276 -6.10 0.03 -6.38
CA THR A 276 -5.83 0.44 -4.99
C THR A 276 -6.26 1.87 -4.66
N ALA A 277 -6.92 2.58 -5.59
CA ALA A 277 -7.28 3.99 -5.42
C ALA A 277 -8.34 4.30 -4.33
N TYR A 278 -8.73 3.30 -3.54
CA TYR A 278 -9.61 3.48 -2.39
C TYR A 278 -8.84 3.83 -1.10
N GLN A 279 -7.56 3.51 -1.00
CA GLN A 279 -6.76 3.67 0.21
C GLN A 279 -6.44 5.14 0.53
N GLU A 280 -6.47 6.01 -0.47
CA GLU A 280 -6.33 7.47 -0.43
C GLU A 280 -7.42 8.13 0.40
N MET A 281 -8.54 7.43 0.60
CA MET A 281 -9.62 7.89 1.46
C MET A 281 -9.29 7.82 2.95
N PHE A 282 -8.20 7.16 3.33
CA PHE A 282 -7.73 7.06 4.72
C PHE A 282 -6.20 7.08 4.88
N THR A 283 -5.44 7.17 3.79
CA THR A 283 -3.98 7.17 3.78
C THR A 283 -3.47 8.23 2.80
N VAL A 284 -2.98 9.36 3.30
CA VAL A 284 -2.44 10.43 2.44
C VAL A 284 -1.20 9.97 1.71
N SER A 285 -0.36 9.15 2.36
CA SER A 285 0.85 8.62 1.73
C SER A 285 0.56 7.76 0.50
N GLU A 286 -0.61 7.14 0.39
CA GLU A 286 -0.97 6.27 -0.74
C GLU A 286 -0.90 7.00 -2.09
N VAL A 287 -1.36 8.26 -2.12
CA VAL A 287 -1.28 9.12 -3.31
C VAL A 287 0.16 9.18 -3.85
N ILE A 288 1.12 9.30 -2.94
CA ILE A 288 2.54 9.39 -3.26
C ILE A 288 3.13 8.02 -3.56
N CYS A 289 2.67 6.98 -2.87
CA CYS A 289 3.08 5.60 -3.13
C CYS A 289 2.73 5.20 -4.58
N ILE A 290 1.47 5.41 -4.99
CA ILE A 290 1.02 5.16 -6.37
C ILE A 290 1.76 6.05 -7.36
N LEU A 291 1.92 7.35 -7.07
CA LEU A 291 2.66 8.25 -7.96
C LEU A 291 4.10 7.77 -8.18
N ALA A 292 4.83 7.44 -7.11
CA ALA A 292 6.20 6.97 -7.17
C ALA A 292 6.32 5.63 -7.93
N SER A 293 5.41 4.68 -7.68
CA SER A 293 5.35 3.42 -8.43
C SER A 293 5.09 3.64 -9.93
N MET A 294 4.21 4.58 -10.29
CA MET A 294 3.86 4.90 -11.68
C MET A 294 4.96 5.66 -12.41
N GLU A 295 5.67 6.58 -11.75
CA GLU A 295 6.83 7.27 -12.32
C GLU A 295 7.94 6.28 -12.69
N LEU A 296 8.22 5.34 -11.78
CA LEU A 296 9.18 4.27 -12.01
C LEU A 296 8.76 3.34 -13.16
N ALA A 297 7.47 2.98 -13.25
CA ALA A 297 6.96 2.16 -14.33
C ALA A 297 7.08 2.84 -15.71
N ASN A 298 6.89 4.16 -15.76
CA ASN A 298 6.84 4.97 -16.98
C ASN A 298 8.16 5.67 -17.37
N ASN A 299 9.29 5.33 -16.74
CA ASN A 299 10.59 5.98 -16.95
C ASN A 299 10.57 7.52 -16.77
N ARG A 300 9.62 8.04 -15.98
CA ARG A 300 9.66 9.45 -15.58
C ARG A 300 10.55 9.53 -14.33
N TYR A 301 11.50 10.46 -14.33
CA TYR A 301 12.48 10.58 -13.26
C TYR A 301 11.79 10.60 -11.89
N VAL A 302 12.09 9.59 -11.06
CA VAL A 302 11.65 9.44 -9.66
C VAL A 302 12.43 10.39 -8.75
N SER A 303 12.83 11.58 -9.25
CA SER A 303 13.89 12.35 -8.61
C SER A 303 13.48 12.81 -7.21
N ASP A 304 12.28 13.32 -7.02
CA ASP A 304 12.00 14.04 -5.78
C ASP A 304 11.47 13.10 -4.68
N SER A 305 10.77 12.03 -5.08
CA SER A 305 10.23 11.02 -4.15
C SER A 305 11.34 10.21 -3.47
N LEU A 306 12.42 9.87 -4.18
CA LEU A 306 13.54 9.10 -3.59
C LEU A 306 14.45 9.93 -2.69
N ASP A 307 14.50 11.25 -2.87
CA ASP A 307 15.23 12.16 -1.98
C ASP A 307 14.64 12.19 -0.56
N ILE A 308 13.42 11.68 -0.40
CA ILE A 308 12.74 11.50 0.89
C ILE A 308 13.35 10.32 1.68
N LEU A 309 13.93 9.34 0.99
CA LEU A 309 14.65 8.22 1.63
C LEU A 309 16.05 8.62 2.12
N LEU A 310 16.55 9.78 1.69
CA LEU A 310 17.80 10.42 2.12
C LEU A 310 17.54 11.40 3.29
#